data_AF-A0A563EE36-F1
#
_entry.id   AF-A0A563EE36-F1
#
_cell.length_a   1.000
_cell.length_b   1.000
_cell.length_c   1.000
_cell.angle_alpha   90.00
_cell.angle_beta   90.00
_cell.angle_gamma   90.00
#
_symmetry.space_group_name_H-M   'P 1'
#
loop_
_entity.id
_entity.type
_entity.pdbx_description
1 polymer ?
#
loop_
_entity_poly.entity_id
_entity_poly.type
_entity_poly.pdbx_seq_one_letter_code
_entity_poly.pdbx_strand_id
1 'polypeptide(L)'
;MDKAGKGALLRREGSYTSLIAAWWTQRDQGALAALAKPAADPKDRENTRLRMENERLAAELDKARKVIEVQGKLSALLGQLATDSPSCGSEPTP
;
A
#
# COMPACT_ATOMS: atom_id res chain seq x y z
N MET A 1 -56.81 -26.28 9.09
CA MET A 1 -56.19 -26.85 7.87
C MET A 1 -55.18 -27.88 8.30
N ASP A 2 -55.43 -29.14 8.02
CA ASP A 2 -54.49 -30.23 8.27
C ASP A 2 -53.31 -30.19 7.28
N LYS A 3 -52.23 -30.94 7.55
CA LYS A 3 -51.05 -31.01 6.67
C LYS A 3 -51.42 -31.45 5.23
N ALA A 4 -52.40 -32.33 5.11
CA ALA A 4 -52.89 -32.85 3.85
C ALA A 4 -53.58 -31.76 3.00
N GLY A 5 -54.47 -30.97 3.61
CA GLY A 5 -55.17 -29.86 2.96
C GLY A 5 -54.20 -28.75 2.53
N LYS A 6 -53.17 -28.47 3.32
CA LYS A 6 -52.11 -27.51 2.96
C LYS A 6 -51.32 -27.96 1.73
N GLY A 7 -50.96 -29.25 1.67
CA GLY A 7 -50.25 -29.84 0.53
C GLY A 7 -51.10 -29.93 -0.75
N ALA A 8 -52.41 -30.18 -0.63
CA ALA A 8 -53.34 -30.19 -1.76
C ALA A 8 -53.52 -28.79 -2.36
N LEU A 9 -53.65 -27.77 -1.50
CA LEU A 9 -53.73 -26.37 -1.92
C LEU A 9 -52.45 -25.94 -2.66
N LEU A 10 -51.28 -26.26 -2.10
CA LEU A 10 -49.98 -25.94 -2.69
C LEU A 10 -49.76 -26.59 -4.06
N ARG A 11 -50.19 -27.85 -4.25
CA ARG A 11 -50.17 -28.51 -5.57
C ARG A 11 -51.12 -27.86 -6.57
N ARG A 12 -52.30 -27.41 -6.13
CA ARG A 12 -53.30 -26.74 -6.98
C ARG A 12 -52.81 -25.38 -7.47
N GLU A 13 -52.09 -24.64 -6.62
CA GLU A 13 -51.52 -23.34 -6.94
C GLU A 13 -50.11 -23.45 -7.58
N GLY A 14 -49.68 -24.66 -7.99
CA GLY A 14 -48.36 -24.92 -8.60
C GLY A 14 -47.15 -24.65 -7.70
N SER A 15 -47.38 -24.34 -6.43
CA SER A 15 -46.38 -23.85 -5.48
C SER A 15 -45.92 -24.99 -4.58
N TYR A 16 -44.77 -25.60 -4.90
CA TYR A 16 -44.22 -26.66 -4.05
C TYR A 16 -43.57 -26.09 -2.77
N THR A 17 -43.71 -26.82 -1.67
CA THR A 17 -42.97 -26.57 -0.42
C THR A 17 -41.45 -26.52 -0.62
N SER A 18 -40.92 -27.21 -1.63
CA SER A 18 -39.51 -27.16 -2.00
C SER A 18 -39.08 -25.78 -2.55
N LEU A 19 -39.97 -25.09 -3.28
CA LEU A 19 -39.70 -23.75 -3.80
C LEU A 19 -39.65 -22.72 -2.68
N ILE A 20 -40.56 -22.85 -1.70
CA ILE A 20 -40.58 -21.99 -0.50
C ILE A 20 -39.30 -22.21 0.33
N ALA A 21 -38.90 -23.47 0.53
CA ALA A 21 -37.67 -23.78 1.25
C ALA A 21 -36.41 -23.26 0.52
N ALA A 22 -36.36 -23.39 -0.81
CA ALA A 22 -35.28 -22.83 -1.62
C ALA A 22 -35.20 -21.30 -1.49
N TRP A 23 -36.35 -20.62 -1.49
CA TRP A 23 -36.40 -19.16 -1.36
C TRP A 23 -35.91 -18.68 0.02
N TRP A 24 -36.21 -19.40 1.09
CA TRP A 24 -35.68 -19.08 2.43
C TRP A 24 -34.17 -19.23 2.49
N THR A 25 -33.64 -20.34 1.98
CA THR A 25 -32.18 -20.54 1.89
C THR A 25 -31.51 -19.43 1.09
N GLN A 26 -32.08 -19.05 -0.06
CA GLN A 26 -31.55 -17.98 -0.90
C GLN A 26 -31.61 -16.61 -0.20
N ARG A 27 -32.71 -16.33 0.51
CA ARG A 27 -32.87 -15.09 1.28
C ARG A 27 -31.83 -15.00 2.40
N ASP A 28 -31.64 -16.10 3.14
CA ASP A 28 -30.72 -16.13 4.28
C ASP A 28 -29.26 -16.04 3.80
N GLN A 29 -28.92 -16.70 2.68
CA GLN A 29 -27.62 -16.52 2.00
C GLN A 29 -27.41 -15.08 1.52
N GLY A 30 -28.43 -14.45 0.94
CA GLY A 30 -28.39 -13.05 0.50
C GLY A 30 -28.19 -12.08 1.66
N ALA A 31 -28.85 -12.32 2.80
CA ALA A 31 -28.68 -11.53 4.02
C ALA A 31 -27.25 -11.64 4.58
N LEU A 32 -26.68 -12.84 4.60
CA LEU A 32 -25.30 -13.06 5.03
C LEU A 32 -24.28 -12.40 4.08
N ALA A 33 -24.50 -12.47 2.77
CA ALA A 33 -23.65 -11.82 1.78
C ALA A 33 -23.70 -10.29 1.90
N ALA A 34 -24.87 -9.70 2.19
CA ALA A 34 -25.01 -8.26 2.37
C ALA A 34 -24.34 -7.73 3.66
N LEU A 35 -24.19 -8.58 4.67
CA LEU A 35 -23.49 -8.27 5.92
C LEU A 35 -21.98 -8.55 5.84
N ALA A 36 -21.51 -9.21 4.78
CA ALA A 36 -20.10 -9.51 4.62
C ALA A 36 -19.30 -8.21 4.41
N LYS A 37 -18.18 -8.09 5.14
CA LYS A 37 -17.27 -6.95 4.95
C LYS A 37 -16.66 -7.04 3.55
N PRO A 38 -16.71 -5.96 2.74
CA PRO A 38 -16.09 -5.97 1.43
C PRO A 38 -14.61 -6.28 1.54
N ALA A 39 -14.08 -7.02 0.57
CA ALA A 39 -12.65 -7.28 0.46
C ALA A 39 -11.90 -5.93 0.39
N ALA A 40 -10.74 -5.85 1.04
CA ALA A 40 -9.91 -4.65 1.01
C ALA A 40 -9.64 -4.23 -0.43
N ASP A 41 -9.81 -2.93 -0.73
CA ASP A 41 -9.64 -2.40 -2.08
C ASP A 41 -8.19 -2.67 -2.53
N PRO A 42 -7.96 -3.26 -3.71
CA PRO A 42 -6.62 -3.38 -4.28
C PRO A 42 -5.82 -2.06 -4.25
N LYS A 43 -6.49 -0.91 -4.32
CA LYS A 43 -5.88 0.42 -4.20
C LYS A 43 -5.32 0.70 -2.81
N ASP A 44 -5.89 0.15 -1.74
CA ASP A 44 -5.38 0.35 -0.38
C ASP A 44 -4.07 -0.40 -0.17
N ARG A 45 -3.96 -1.61 -0.76
CA ARG A 45 -2.72 -2.38 -0.75
C ARG A 45 -1.62 -1.67 -1.53
N GLU A 46 -1.96 -1.15 -2.72
CA GLU A 46 -1.01 -0.42 -3.54
C GLU A 46 -0.58 0.90 -2.88
N ASN A 47 -1.50 1.64 -2.26
CA ASN A 47 -1.16 2.84 -1.49
C ASN A 47 -0.18 2.53 -0.35
N THR A 48 -0.40 1.43 0.38
CA THR A 48 0.48 1.02 1.47
C THR A 48 1.88 0.71 0.95
N ARG A 49 1.98 -0.04 -0.15
CA ARG A 49 3.25 -0.36 -0.82
C ARG A 49 3.98 0.92 -1.27
N LEU A 50 3.26 1.82 -1.93
CA LEU A 50 3.82 3.07 -2.44
C LEU A 50 4.32 3.99 -1.31
N ARG A 51 3.62 4.04 -0.17
CA ARG A 51 4.06 4.81 1.00
C ARG A 51 5.36 4.28 1.58
N MET A 52 5.48 2.97 1.74
CA MET A 52 6.72 2.34 2.22
C MET A 52 7.90 2.62 1.28
N GLU A 53 7.68 2.52 -0.03
CA GLU A 53 8.75 2.80 -1.00
C GLU A 53 9.13 4.28 -1.00
N ASN A 54 8.15 5.19 -0.85
CA ASN A 54 8.42 6.62 -0.76
C ASN A 54 9.28 6.97 0.46
N GLU A 55 8.95 6.42 1.64
CA GLU A 55 9.73 6.61 2.86
C GLU A 55 11.17 6.10 2.69
N ARG A 56 11.34 4.91 2.10
CA ARG A 56 12.66 4.33 1.82
C ARG A 56 13.48 5.22 0.88
N LEU A 57 12.89 5.63 -0.24
CA LEU A 57 13.55 6.49 -1.22
C LEU A 57 13.89 7.86 -0.63
N ALA A 58 13.04 8.42 0.22
CA ALA A 58 13.32 9.67 0.92
C ALA A 58 14.55 9.55 1.85
N ALA A 59 14.67 8.44 2.57
CA ALA A 59 15.84 8.17 3.42
C ALA A 59 17.13 7.97 2.61
N GLU A 60 17.07 7.26 1.47
CA GLU A 60 18.20 7.11 0.56
C GLU A 60 18.65 8.46 -0.02
N LEU A 61 17.69 9.31 -0.38
CA LEU A 61 17.95 10.64 -0.91
C LEU A 61 18.60 11.56 0.14
N ASP A 62 18.14 11.51 1.39
CA ASP A 62 18.77 12.26 2.49
C ASP A 62 20.23 11.82 2.72
N LYS A 63 20.47 10.50 2.71
CA LYS A 63 21.83 9.95 2.79
C LYS A 63 22.71 10.44 1.64
N ALA A 64 22.20 10.42 0.41
CA ALA A 64 22.94 10.91 -0.75
C ALA A 64 23.28 12.40 -0.63
N ARG A 65 22.34 13.24 -0.17
CA ARG A 65 22.58 14.66 0.11
C ARG A 65 23.67 14.86 1.15
N LYS A 66 23.67 14.06 2.22
CA LYS A 66 24.71 14.12 3.26
C LYS A 66 26.10 13.82 2.71
N VAL A 67 26.21 12.81 1.83
CA VAL A 67 27.48 12.46 1.17
C VAL A 67 27.98 13.62 0.31
N ILE A 68 27.09 14.21 -0.50
CA ILE A 68 27.43 15.38 -1.34
C ILE A 68 27.93 16.55 -0.48
N GLU A 69 27.26 16.82 0.65
CA GLU A 69 27.67 17.87 1.58
C GLU A 69 29.08 17.63 2.14
N VAL A 70 29.38 16.41 2.59
CA VAL A 70 30.69 16.04 3.12
C VAL A 70 31.77 16.16 2.05
N GLN A 71 31.50 15.67 0.83
CA GLN A 71 32.42 15.79 -0.30
C GLN A 71 32.70 17.25 -0.66
N GLY A 72 31.67 18.11 -0.65
CA GLY A 72 31.82 19.55 -0.87
C GLY A 72 32.72 20.21 0.18
N LYS A 73 32.49 19.90 1.47
CA LYS A 73 33.32 20.42 2.58
C LYS A 73 34.77 19.95 2.48
N LEU A 74 35.00 18.67 2.19
CA LEU A 74 36.33 18.11 2.03
C LEU A 74 37.07 18.78 0.87
N SER A 75 36.41 18.96 -0.28
CA SER A 75 37.00 19.65 -1.44
C SER A 75 37.41 21.09 -1.11
N ALA A 76 36.55 21.82 -0.39
CA ALA A 76 36.86 23.18 0.05
C ALA A 76 38.08 23.23 0.98
N LEU A 77 38.19 22.31 1.95
CA LEU A 77 39.33 22.21 2.85
C LEU A 77 40.63 21.87 2.11
N LEU A 78 40.57 20.94 1.15
CA LEU A 78 41.72 20.61 0.31
C LEU A 78 42.16 21.80 -0.56
N GLY A 79 41.20 22.57 -1.08
CA GLY A 79 41.48 23.80 -1.83
C GLY A 79 42.19 24.87 -0.99
N GLN A 80 41.80 25.04 0.27
CA GLN A 80 42.49 25.95 1.21
C GLN A 80 43.92 25.49 1.48
N LEU A 81 44.10 24.20 1.83
CA LEU A 81 45.43 23.66 2.14
C LEU A 81 46.41 23.75 0.96
N ALA A 82 45.92 23.55 -0.27
CA ALA A 82 46.73 23.71 -1.47
C ALA A 82 47.17 25.17 -1.69
N THR A 83 46.30 26.13 -1.35
CA THR A 83 46.55 27.58 -1.52
C THR A 83 47.45 28.15 -0.42
N ASP A 84 47.36 27.61 0.81
CA ASP A 84 48.12 28.05 1.98
C ASP A 84 49.54 27.46 2.04
N SER A 85 49.94 26.64 1.06
CA SER A 85 51.33 26.18 0.96
C SER A 85 52.25 27.38 0.64
N PRO A 86 53.27 27.68 1.48
CA PRO A 86 54.17 28.78 1.20
C PRO A 86 55.02 28.41 -0.01
N SER A 87 55.05 29.27 -1.04
CA SER A 87 56.11 29.26 -2.05
C SER A 87 57.44 29.64 -1.40
N CYS A 88 58.01 28.71 -0.63
CA CYS A 88 59.32 28.87 -0.02
C CYS A 88 60.37 28.35 -1.00
N GLY A 89 61.01 29.27 -1.70
CA GLY A 89 62.12 28.96 -2.60
C GLY A 89 62.42 30.02 -3.64
N SER A 90 62.45 31.31 -3.27
CA SER A 90 63.21 32.30 -4.06
C SER A 90 64.68 32.19 -3.65
N GLU A 91 65.52 31.70 -4.55
CA GLU A 91 66.97 31.76 -4.39
C GLU A 91 67.49 32.97 -5.20
N PRO A 92 68.29 33.89 -4.61
CA PRO A 92 68.88 35.01 -5.32
C PRO A 92 70.11 34.54 -6.10
N THR A 93 70.14 34.88 -7.40
CA THR A 93 71.26 34.60 -8.31
C THR A 93 72.50 35.42 -7.91
N PRO A 94 73.73 34.85 -7.95
CA PRO A 94 74.97 35.59 -7.73
C PRO A 94 75.30 36.56 -8.87
#